data_AF-A0A5E6NHY2-F1
#
_entry.id   AF-A0A5E6NHY2-F1
#
_cell.length_a   1.000
_cell.length_b   1.000
_cell.length_c   1.000
_cell.angle_alpha   90.00
_cell.angle_beta   90.00
_cell.angle_gamma   90.00
#
_symmetry.space_group_name_H-M   'P 1'
#
loop_
_entity.id
_entity.type
_entity.pdbx_description
1 polymer ?
#
loop_
_entity_poly.entity_id
_entity_poly.type
_entity_poly.pdbx_seq_one_letter_code
_entity_poly.pdbx_strand_id
1 'polypeptide(L)'
;MSGSISRDSSTSTSQQTTHNNTNLTAANINLNTTQDTKIKGANLQATNQLNIDTKNLEVSSVQNKHKAKTRSQGASLGIGSSGVNSVGFNQSKADENSKTVLLTSMTAKQVNINTQAHTQLTGSLIAATDTGDKDGNDNGQLISPPTA
;
A
#
# COMPACT_ATOMS: atom_id res chain seq x y z
N MET A 1 24.82 -52.09 -2.66
CA MET A 1 25.04 -50.64 -2.87
C MET A 1 23.90 -50.08 -3.71
N SER A 2 23.44 -48.87 -3.40
CA SER A 2 22.41 -48.15 -4.17
C SER A 2 22.91 -46.75 -4.52
N GLY A 3 22.49 -46.20 -5.66
CA GLY A 3 22.83 -44.87 -6.13
C GLY A 3 21.66 -44.21 -6.87
N SER A 4 21.70 -42.90 -7.08
CA SER A 4 20.66 -42.17 -7.83
C SER A 4 21.26 -41.11 -8.75
N ILE A 5 20.54 -40.80 -9.83
CA ILE A 5 20.86 -39.74 -10.78
C ILE A 5 19.63 -38.85 -10.89
N SER A 6 19.79 -37.53 -10.79
CA SER A 6 18.71 -36.55 -10.95
C SER A 6 19.10 -35.40 -11.87
N ARG A 7 18.12 -34.84 -12.57
CA ARG A 7 18.22 -33.59 -13.34
C ARG A 7 17.06 -32.69 -12.96
N ASP A 8 17.38 -31.55 -12.37
CA ASP A 8 16.43 -30.51 -12.02
C ASP A 8 16.70 -29.21 -12.79
N SER A 9 15.64 -28.46 -13.07
CA SER A 9 15.65 -27.16 -13.72
C SER A 9 14.66 -26.25 -13.01
N SER A 10 15.13 -25.12 -12.52
CA SER A 10 14.31 -24.16 -11.78
C SER A 10 14.52 -22.75 -12.32
N THR A 11 13.43 -22.00 -12.49
CA THR A 11 13.44 -20.60 -12.90
C THR A 11 12.65 -19.78 -11.90
N SER A 12 13.22 -18.64 -11.49
CA SER A 12 12.60 -17.74 -10.53
C SER A 12 12.69 -16.31 -11.03
N THR A 13 11.57 -15.59 -11.01
CA THR A 13 11.52 -14.16 -11.34
C THR A 13 10.86 -13.41 -10.19
N SER A 14 11.46 -12.30 -9.74
CA SER A 14 10.87 -11.40 -8.75
C SER A 14 10.79 -9.97 -9.31
N GLN A 15 9.68 -9.29 -9.03
CA GLN A 15 9.44 -7.90 -9.37
C GLN A 15 8.88 -7.18 -8.14
N GLN A 16 9.41 -5.99 -7.86
CA GLN A 16 8.96 -5.16 -6.75
C GLN A 16 8.69 -3.73 -7.22
N THR A 17 7.60 -3.14 -6.73
CA THR A 17 7.32 -1.71 -6.85
C THR A 17 7.26 -1.09 -5.46
N THR A 18 8.09 -0.09 -5.21
CA THR A 18 8.09 0.69 -3.97
C THR A 18 7.67 2.13 -4.24
N HIS A 19 6.96 2.71 -3.30
CA HIS A 19 6.57 4.11 -3.27
C HIS A 19 7.14 4.73 -2.00
N ASN A 20 7.46 6.02 -2.09
CA ASN A 20 7.79 6.86 -0.97
C ASN A 20 6.81 8.03 -0.98
N ASN A 21 6.18 8.29 0.15
CA ASN A 21 5.31 9.44 0.22
C ASN A 21 6.13 10.73 0.25
N THR A 22 5.65 11.75 -0.46
CA THR A 22 6.14 13.12 -0.29
C THR A 22 5.70 13.63 1.08
N ASN A 23 6.56 14.37 1.79
CA ASN A 23 6.20 15.05 3.04
C ASN A 23 6.23 16.56 2.79
N LEU A 24 5.13 17.25 3.09
CA LEU A 24 5.04 18.70 3.02
C LEU A 24 4.58 19.21 4.39
N THR A 25 5.47 19.89 5.09
CA THR A 25 5.17 20.52 6.38
C THR A 25 5.27 22.03 6.26
N ALA A 26 4.22 22.74 6.70
CA ALA A 26 4.20 24.20 6.73
C ALA A 26 3.31 24.69 7.88
N ALA A 27 3.35 25.99 8.20
CA ALA A 27 2.39 26.55 9.14
C ALA A 27 0.97 26.48 8.57
N ASN A 28 0.82 26.90 7.32
CA ASN A 28 -0.43 26.83 6.59
C ASN A 28 -0.18 26.20 5.21
N ILE A 29 -1.09 25.36 4.76
CA ILE A 29 -1.08 24.78 3.40
C ILE A 29 -2.38 25.21 2.73
N ASN A 30 -2.29 25.82 1.55
CA ASN A 30 -3.45 26.24 0.77
C ASN A 30 -3.37 25.63 -0.63
N LEU A 31 -4.35 24.82 -1.01
CA LEU A 31 -4.47 24.22 -2.33
C LEU A 31 -5.72 24.81 -3.01
N ASN A 32 -5.52 25.76 -3.93
CA ASN A 32 -6.61 26.43 -4.65
C ASN A 32 -6.55 26.03 -6.13
N THR A 33 -7.53 25.25 -6.58
CA THR A 33 -7.58 24.72 -7.93
C THR A 33 -8.98 24.91 -8.51
N THR A 34 -9.08 25.20 -9.81
CA THR A 34 -10.39 25.33 -10.47
C THR A 34 -10.94 23.99 -10.98
N GLN A 35 -10.10 22.96 -11.00
CA GLN A 35 -10.39 21.63 -11.51
C GLN A 35 -10.12 20.59 -10.42
N ASP A 36 -10.00 19.33 -10.79
CA ASP A 36 -9.81 18.21 -9.87
C ASP A 36 -8.42 18.25 -9.21
N THR A 37 -8.37 18.12 -7.90
CA THR A 37 -7.16 17.93 -7.11
C THR A 37 -6.99 16.47 -6.74
N LYS A 38 -5.82 15.88 -7.04
CA LYS A 38 -5.47 14.51 -6.64
C LYS A 38 -4.24 14.51 -5.75
N ILE A 39 -4.38 13.94 -4.56
CA ILE A 39 -3.31 13.81 -3.57
C ILE A 39 -3.08 12.32 -3.33
N LYS A 40 -1.98 11.81 -3.87
CA LYS A 40 -1.67 10.38 -3.85
C LYS A 40 -0.22 10.13 -3.44
N GLY A 41 -0.03 9.35 -2.38
CA GLY A 41 1.29 9.09 -1.82
C GLY A 41 1.91 10.34 -1.22
N ALA A 42 1.17 11.08 -0.39
CA ALA A 42 1.65 12.33 0.21
C ALA A 42 1.19 12.48 1.66
N ASN A 43 2.02 13.14 2.46
CA ASN A 43 1.78 13.47 3.85
C ASN A 43 1.85 15.00 3.97
N LEU A 44 0.69 15.65 4.04
CA LEU A 44 0.56 17.09 4.12
C LEU A 44 0.28 17.44 5.58
N GLN A 45 1.20 18.14 6.24
CA GLN A 45 1.07 18.52 7.63
C GLN A 45 1.12 20.05 7.75
N ALA A 46 -0.03 20.67 7.98
CA ALA A 46 -0.07 22.08 8.31
C ALA A 46 -0.13 22.26 9.82
N THR A 47 0.79 23.00 10.46
CA THR A 47 0.76 23.14 11.92
C THR A 47 -0.33 24.08 12.43
N ASN A 48 -1.04 24.76 11.54
CA ASN A 48 -2.17 25.63 11.84
C ASN A 48 -3.37 25.30 10.92
N GLN A 49 -3.31 25.65 9.64
CA GLN A 49 -4.44 25.48 8.73
C GLN A 49 -4.08 24.73 7.45
N LEU A 50 -4.91 23.75 7.08
CA LEU A 50 -4.93 23.17 5.74
C LEU A 50 -6.23 23.57 5.06
N ASN A 51 -6.14 24.36 3.99
CA ASN A 51 -7.28 24.78 3.18
C ASN A 51 -7.19 24.15 1.78
N ILE A 52 -8.27 23.53 1.32
CA ILE A 52 -8.38 22.97 -0.02
C ILE A 52 -9.65 23.52 -0.66
N ASP A 53 -9.50 24.24 -1.77
CA ASP A 53 -10.59 24.66 -2.65
C ASP A 53 -10.37 24.03 -4.02
N THR A 54 -11.32 23.19 -4.44
CA THR A 54 -11.20 22.41 -5.66
C THR A 54 -12.56 22.06 -6.25
N LYS A 55 -12.60 21.64 -7.52
CA LYS A 55 -13.82 21.08 -8.08
C LYS A 55 -14.12 19.72 -7.47
N ASN A 56 -13.17 18.79 -7.62
CA ASN A 56 -13.22 17.45 -7.05
C ASN A 56 -11.92 17.16 -6.31
N LEU A 57 -12.01 16.57 -5.12
CA LEU A 57 -10.86 16.14 -4.36
C LEU A 57 -10.75 14.61 -4.39
N GLU A 58 -9.60 14.06 -4.77
CA GLU A 58 -9.25 12.66 -4.59
C GLU A 58 -8.03 12.55 -3.68
N VAL A 59 -8.14 11.82 -2.58
CA VAL A 59 -7.02 11.53 -1.68
C VAL A 59 -6.88 10.02 -1.55
N SER A 60 -5.71 9.49 -1.91
CA SER A 60 -5.54 8.05 -2.10
C SER A 60 -4.17 7.57 -1.62
N SER A 61 -4.16 6.55 -0.79
CA SER A 61 -2.91 5.87 -0.40
C SER A 61 -2.30 5.07 -1.55
N VAL A 62 -0.99 4.85 -1.49
CA VAL A 62 -0.25 4.04 -2.47
C VAL A 62 0.06 2.67 -1.90
N GLN A 63 0.39 1.71 -2.77
CA GLN A 63 0.67 0.34 -2.35
C GLN A 63 1.98 -0.13 -2.94
N ASN A 64 2.88 -0.54 -2.05
CA ASN A 64 4.04 -1.34 -2.45
C ASN A 64 3.56 -2.72 -2.86
N LYS A 65 4.20 -3.30 -3.88
CA LYS A 65 3.81 -4.60 -4.42
C LYS A 65 5.07 -5.44 -4.61
N HIS A 66 5.02 -6.69 -4.18
CA HIS A 66 6.04 -7.70 -4.47
C HIS A 66 5.37 -8.85 -5.21
N LYS A 67 5.98 -9.32 -6.29
CA LYS A 67 5.53 -10.46 -7.08
C LYS A 67 6.70 -11.38 -7.37
N ALA A 68 6.61 -12.63 -6.95
CA ALA A 68 7.59 -13.66 -7.28
C ALA A 68 6.89 -14.83 -7.98
N LYS A 69 7.57 -15.41 -8.97
CA LYS A 69 7.14 -16.62 -9.65
C LYS A 69 8.29 -17.58 -9.74
N THR A 70 8.07 -18.80 -9.26
CA THR A 70 9.04 -19.90 -9.33
C THR A 70 8.42 -21.06 -10.07
N ARG A 71 9.16 -21.64 -11.01
CA ARG A 71 8.78 -22.86 -11.71
C ARG A 71 9.95 -23.81 -11.73
N SER A 72 9.75 -25.02 -11.21
CA SER A 72 10.76 -26.08 -11.20
C SER A 72 10.24 -27.36 -11.82
N GLN A 73 11.17 -28.11 -12.39
CA GLN A 73 10.94 -29.37 -13.10
C GLN A 73 12.11 -30.30 -12.75
N GLY A 74 11.85 -31.55 -12.42
CA GLY A 74 12.86 -32.49 -12.00
C GLY A 74 12.54 -33.91 -12.45
N ALA A 75 13.58 -34.66 -12.76
CA ALA A 75 13.52 -36.09 -13.03
C ALA A 75 14.63 -36.80 -12.24
N SER A 76 14.34 -37.98 -11.69
CA SER A 76 15.30 -38.79 -10.94
C SER A 76 15.15 -40.29 -11.23
N LEU A 77 16.27 -41.01 -11.14
CA LEU A 77 16.36 -42.46 -11.28
C LEU A 77 17.17 -43.02 -10.13
N GLY A 78 16.62 -43.97 -9.37
CA GLY A 78 17.29 -44.69 -8.29
C GLY A 78 17.60 -46.14 -8.68
N ILE A 79 18.82 -46.59 -8.43
CA ILE A 79 19.30 -47.96 -8.65
C ILE A 79 19.75 -48.59 -7.32
N GLY A 80 19.34 -49.83 -7.07
CA GLY A 80 19.64 -50.59 -5.85
C GLY A 80 20.26 -51.95 -6.16
N SER A 81 20.52 -52.73 -5.10
CA SER A 81 21.19 -54.04 -5.19
C SER A 81 20.44 -55.08 -6.03
N SER A 82 19.15 -54.87 -6.30
CA SER A 82 18.29 -55.79 -7.06
C SER A 82 17.79 -55.20 -8.39
N GLY A 83 18.39 -54.10 -8.87
CA GLY A 83 17.99 -53.41 -10.11
C GLY A 83 17.49 -51.99 -9.88
N VAL A 84 16.72 -51.44 -10.83
CA VAL A 84 16.10 -50.11 -10.68
C VAL A 84 15.11 -50.12 -9.51
N ASN A 85 15.27 -49.17 -8.60
CA ASN A 85 14.48 -49.08 -7.38
C ASN A 85 13.42 -47.97 -7.46
N SER A 86 13.68 -46.89 -8.19
CA SER A 86 12.73 -45.78 -8.30
C SER A 86 12.94 -44.93 -9.56
N VAL A 87 11.85 -44.31 -10.01
CA VAL A 87 11.83 -43.27 -11.05
C VAL A 87 10.93 -42.16 -10.54
N GLY A 88 11.41 -40.92 -10.59
CA GLY A 88 10.68 -39.74 -10.10
C GLY A 88 10.60 -38.67 -11.17
N PHE A 89 9.44 -38.01 -11.25
CA PHE A 89 9.25 -36.78 -12.00
C PHE A 89 8.48 -35.80 -11.13
N ASN A 90 8.97 -34.56 -11.01
CA ASN A 90 8.34 -33.54 -10.18
C ASN A 90 8.26 -32.22 -10.93
N GLN A 91 7.12 -31.55 -10.82
CA GLN A 91 6.85 -30.25 -11.44
C GLN A 91 6.23 -29.35 -10.38
N SER A 92 6.84 -28.21 -10.09
CA SER A 92 6.33 -27.29 -9.08
C SER A 92 6.19 -25.88 -9.66
N LYS A 93 5.13 -25.19 -9.23
CA LYS A 93 4.90 -23.78 -9.52
C LYS A 93 4.54 -23.09 -8.21
N ALA A 94 5.14 -21.93 -7.95
CA ALA A 94 4.79 -21.07 -6.85
C ALA A 94 4.64 -19.64 -7.36
N ASP A 95 3.53 -19.01 -7.00
CA ASP A 95 3.27 -17.60 -7.26
C ASP A 95 3.10 -16.91 -5.90
N GLU A 96 3.89 -15.87 -5.65
CA GLU A 96 3.77 -15.01 -4.48
C GLU A 96 3.37 -13.61 -4.94
N ASN A 97 2.38 -13.01 -4.29
CA ASN A 97 2.00 -11.63 -4.53
C ASN A 97 1.55 -10.98 -3.23
N SER A 98 2.31 -10.00 -2.75
CA SER A 98 2.00 -9.25 -1.54
C SER A 98 1.84 -7.76 -1.84
N LYS A 99 1.05 -7.10 -0.98
CA LYS A 99 0.78 -5.66 -1.06
C LYS A 99 0.86 -5.06 0.33
N THR A 100 1.47 -3.89 0.42
CA THR A 100 1.53 -3.11 1.67
C THR A 100 1.09 -1.70 1.38
N VAL A 101 0.14 -1.18 2.15
CA VAL A 101 -0.38 0.18 1.99
C VAL A 101 0.60 1.17 2.64
N LEU A 102 0.92 2.24 1.92
CA LEU A 102 1.62 3.41 2.44
C LEU A 102 0.62 4.57 2.50
N LEU A 103 0.26 4.94 3.74
CA LEU A 103 -0.84 5.85 4.05
C LEU A 103 -0.56 7.26 3.54
N THR A 104 -1.43 7.82 2.71
CA THR A 104 -1.49 9.26 2.40
C THR A 104 -2.28 9.96 3.48
N SER A 105 -1.69 11.00 4.07
CA SER A 105 -2.30 11.75 5.18
C SER A 105 -2.32 13.26 4.92
N MET A 106 -3.35 13.90 5.45
CA MET A 106 -3.50 15.36 5.46
C MET A 106 -3.94 15.78 6.86
N THR A 107 -3.06 16.46 7.58
CA THR A 107 -3.29 16.82 8.98
C THR A 107 -3.04 18.29 9.24
N ALA A 108 -3.90 18.89 10.07
CA ALA A 108 -3.70 20.26 10.56
C ALA A 108 -4.51 20.54 11.81
N LYS A 109 -4.25 21.62 12.56
CA LYS A 109 -5.16 22.01 13.67
C LYS A 109 -6.58 22.24 13.17
N GLN A 110 -6.68 22.90 12.02
CA GLN A 110 -7.93 23.09 11.31
C GLN A 110 -7.77 22.68 9.85
N VAL A 111 -8.70 21.84 9.38
CA VAL A 111 -8.77 21.41 7.98
C VAL A 111 -10.07 21.94 7.39
N ASN A 112 -9.97 22.76 6.35
CA ASN A 112 -11.10 23.26 5.60
C ASN A 112 -11.03 22.72 4.17
N ILE A 113 -12.02 21.91 3.76
CA ILE A 113 -12.10 21.34 2.42
C ILE A 113 -13.41 21.80 1.79
N ASN A 114 -13.29 22.62 0.76
CA ASN A 114 -14.38 23.08 -0.08
C ASN A 114 -14.28 22.38 -1.45
N THR A 115 -15.26 21.53 -1.76
CA THR A 115 -15.36 20.89 -3.08
C THR A 115 -16.66 21.28 -3.76
N GLN A 116 -16.58 21.63 -5.05
CA GLN A 116 -17.77 21.96 -5.82
C GLN A 116 -18.66 20.74 -6.13
N ALA A 117 -18.06 19.54 -6.22
CA ALA A 117 -18.78 18.34 -6.62
C ALA A 117 -18.52 17.14 -5.70
N HIS A 118 -17.31 16.58 -5.69
CA HIS A 118 -17.04 15.31 -4.99
C HIS A 118 -15.73 15.30 -4.21
N THR A 119 -15.73 14.59 -3.07
CA THR A 119 -14.53 14.21 -2.33
C THR A 119 -14.42 12.67 -2.26
N GLN A 120 -13.34 12.11 -2.78
CA GLN A 120 -13.01 10.69 -2.73
C GLN A 120 -11.86 10.44 -1.78
N LEU A 121 -12.04 9.52 -0.82
CA LEU A 121 -10.99 9.08 0.08
C LEU A 121 -10.78 7.58 -0.06
N THR A 122 -9.61 7.15 -0.52
CA THR A 122 -9.26 5.73 -0.72
C THR A 122 -8.10 5.34 0.18
N GLY A 123 -8.43 4.78 1.35
CA GLY A 123 -7.46 4.33 2.33
C GLY A 123 -6.54 5.44 2.84
N SER A 124 -6.97 6.70 2.76
CA SER A 124 -6.26 7.92 3.17
C SER A 124 -6.79 8.48 4.49
N LEU A 125 -5.98 9.30 5.16
CA LEU A 125 -6.36 9.99 6.39
C LEU A 125 -6.46 11.50 6.15
N ILE A 126 -7.58 12.10 6.55
CA ILE A 126 -7.71 13.55 6.70
C ILE A 126 -8.13 13.79 8.14
N ALA A 127 -7.35 14.57 8.89
CA ALA A 127 -7.64 14.80 10.29
C ALA A 127 -7.33 16.24 10.69
N ALA A 128 -8.30 16.87 11.35
CA ALA A 128 -8.02 18.03 12.18
C ALA A 128 -7.39 17.49 13.49
N THR A 129 -6.12 17.74 13.70
CA THR A 129 -5.36 17.32 14.87
C THR A 129 -4.68 18.55 15.44
N ASP A 130 -4.81 18.83 16.73
CA ASP A 130 -3.92 19.83 17.33
C ASP A 130 -2.49 19.31 17.29
N THR A 131 -1.73 19.68 16.25
CA THR A 131 -0.36 19.18 16.04
C THR A 131 0.62 19.64 17.13
N GLY A 132 0.17 20.47 18.08
CA GLY A 132 0.92 20.91 19.26
C GLY A 132 0.46 20.28 20.58
N ASP A 133 -0.68 19.58 20.59
CA ASP A 133 -1.21 18.90 21.76
C ASP A 133 -0.59 17.51 21.88
N LYS A 134 0.16 17.27 22.96
CA LYS A 134 0.76 15.96 23.25
C LYS A 134 -0.25 15.01 23.92
N ASP A 135 -1.43 15.52 24.27
CA ASP A 135 -2.40 14.82 25.11
C ASP A 135 -3.53 14.17 24.29
N GLY A 136 -3.60 14.44 22.98
CA GLY A 136 -4.47 13.73 22.06
C GLY A 136 -5.96 14.08 22.19
N ASN A 137 -6.29 15.29 22.63
CA ASN A 137 -7.69 15.70 22.72
C ASN A 137 -8.30 15.93 21.33
N ASP A 138 -9.32 15.14 21.01
CA ASP A 138 -10.16 15.27 19.82
C ASP A 138 -10.88 16.63 19.82
N ASN A 139 -10.77 17.39 18.72
CA ASN A 139 -11.50 18.64 18.51
C ASN A 139 -12.76 18.45 17.65
N GLY A 140 -13.11 17.21 17.30
CA GLY A 140 -14.27 16.85 16.52
C GLY A 140 -15.57 17.01 17.30
N GLN A 141 -16.38 17.99 16.93
CA GLN A 141 -17.77 18.05 17.36
C GLN A 141 -18.64 17.15 16.47
N LEU A 142 -19.06 15.99 16.97
CA LEU A 142 -20.16 15.22 16.40
C LEU A 142 -21.46 15.61 17.11
N ILE A 143 -22.13 16.66 16.62
CA ILE A 143 -23.49 16.98 17.05
C ILE A 143 -24.45 16.11 16.23
N SER A 144 -25.12 15.15 16.89
CA SER A 144 -26.30 14.52 16.31
C SER A 144 -27.54 15.38 16.61
N PRO A 145 -28.46 15.57 15.65
CA PRO A 145 -29.71 16.27 15.94
C PRO A 145 -30.53 15.45 16.96
N PRO A 146 -31.27 16.10 17.88
CA PRO A 146 -32.13 15.41 18.81
C PRO A 146 -33.19 14.61 18.06
N THR A 147 -33.33 13.34 18.39
CA THR A 147 -34.45 12.50 17.97
C THR A 147 -35.74 13.13 18.48
N ALA A 148 -36.71 13.37 17.59
CA ALA A 148 -38.03 13.88 17.92
C ALA A 148 -38.84 12.89 18.78
#